data_AF-A0A1I8MPU4-F1
#
_entry.id   AF-A0A1I8MPU4-F1
#
_cell.length_a   1.000
_cell.length_b   1.000
_cell.length_c   1.000
_cell.angle_alpha   90.00
_cell.angle_beta   90.00
_cell.angle_gamma   90.00
#
_symmetry.space_group_name_H-M   'P 1'
#
loop_
_entity.id
_entity.type
_entity.pdbx_description
1 polymer ?
#
loop_
_entity_poly.entity_id
_entity_poly.type
_entity_poly.pdbx_seq_one_letter_code
_entity_poly.pdbx_strand_id
1 'polypeptide(L)'
;FFFVSGNGFHISIFYYIGTLLVVRAWFNMSVGIDTLFGWYIFAVSGHFRILRHKIKETALKIDAYDNHRDFVSDVAAFVSYHNRTLKFTENLNRLYGEILWSEISMSCLQLCFLLYSLTNDENFANIPFHFFASAAITMQLMIYCFGGEKLKNENDMLCHDIYMAMPWEKMYPSEKKLMLLPLLRTQREISLKGLYFVINVNLSCPFCDWSSQSGDQTQLDRHYWKSCPFLTKCPQCSQVLEVAALNYHLTKECEVKDNYIMCERCTESVHKQLYDLHQMEDYCRELKTGAARCPLCHDDVHLPLDGGWKLHLLSASGCPGNTRRRSKKSTSSS
;
A
#
# COMPACT_ATOMS: atom_id res chain seq x y z
N PHE A 1 -46.78 -24.77 -14.65
CA PHE A 1 -47.86 -24.75 -15.65
C PHE A 1 -47.34 -24.37 -17.05
N PHE A 2 -46.25 -25.00 -17.54
CA PHE A 2 -45.64 -24.73 -18.87
C PHE A 2 -45.55 -25.96 -19.79
N PHE A 3 -46.06 -27.12 -19.33
CA PHE A 3 -45.91 -28.41 -20.01
C PHE A 3 -47.12 -28.82 -20.88
N VAL A 4 -47.98 -27.88 -21.29
CA VAL A 4 -49.25 -28.21 -21.98
C VAL A 4 -49.25 -27.84 -23.48
N SER A 5 -48.15 -27.34 -24.06
CA SER A 5 -48.02 -27.28 -25.53
C SER A 5 -46.74 -27.98 -25.99
N GLY A 6 -46.81 -28.75 -27.09
CA GLY A 6 -45.68 -29.51 -27.64
C GLY A 6 -44.43 -28.66 -27.93
N ASN A 7 -44.58 -27.34 -28.08
CA ASN A 7 -43.47 -26.42 -28.26
C ASN A 7 -42.79 -26.00 -26.93
N GLY A 8 -43.45 -26.12 -25.77
CA GLY A 8 -42.93 -25.69 -24.47
C GLY A 8 -41.69 -26.49 -24.02
N PHE A 9 -41.65 -27.79 -24.34
CA PHE A 9 -40.50 -28.64 -24.04
C PHE A 9 -39.26 -28.25 -24.88
N HIS A 10 -39.43 -28.04 -26.18
CA HIS A 10 -38.35 -27.59 -27.08
C HIS A 10 -37.82 -26.21 -26.69
N ILE A 11 -38.72 -25.30 -26.31
CA ILE A 11 -38.36 -23.97 -25.82
C ILE A 11 -37.57 -24.07 -24.50
N SER A 12 -37.99 -24.92 -23.55
CA SER A 12 -37.28 -25.13 -22.29
C SER A 12 -35.88 -25.74 -22.50
N ILE A 13 -35.74 -26.70 -23.41
CA ILE A 13 -34.42 -27.27 -23.76
C ILE A 13 -33.53 -26.21 -24.38
N PHE A 14 -34.07 -25.40 -25.31
CA PHE A 14 -33.33 -24.32 -25.94
C PHE A 14 -32.80 -23.32 -24.90
N TYR A 15 -33.64 -22.89 -23.94
CA TYR A 15 -33.22 -22.01 -22.86
C TYR A 15 -32.18 -22.65 -21.94
N TYR A 16 -32.32 -23.93 -21.60
CA TYR A 16 -31.36 -24.65 -20.75
C TYR A 16 -30.00 -24.77 -21.43
N ILE A 17 -29.96 -25.20 -22.69
CA ILE A 17 -28.72 -25.28 -23.48
C ILE A 17 -28.10 -23.89 -23.65
N GLY A 18 -28.90 -22.87 -23.96
CA GLY A 18 -28.44 -21.49 -24.06
C GLY A 18 -27.80 -21.00 -22.76
N THR A 19 -28.43 -21.28 -21.62
CA THR A 19 -27.90 -20.92 -20.30
C THR A 19 -26.57 -21.61 -20.01
N LEU A 20 -26.45 -22.91 -20.29
CA LEU A 20 -25.20 -23.65 -20.11
C LEU A 20 -24.06 -23.11 -21.00
N LEU A 21 -24.36 -22.73 -22.24
CA LEU A 21 -23.38 -22.14 -23.15
C LEU A 21 -22.90 -20.78 -22.65
N VAL A 22 -23.82 -19.93 -22.19
CA VAL A 22 -23.48 -18.62 -21.61
C VAL A 22 -22.60 -18.79 -20.38
N VAL A 23 -23.00 -19.63 -19.42
CA VAL A 23 -22.21 -19.88 -18.19
C VAL A 23 -20.80 -20.37 -18.53
N ARG A 24 -20.67 -21.30 -19.49
CA ARG A 24 -19.35 -21.77 -19.93
C ARG A 24 -18.52 -20.68 -20.61
N ALA A 25 -19.15 -19.82 -21.41
CA ALA A 25 -18.44 -18.72 -22.06
C ALA A 25 -17.88 -17.73 -21.03
N TRP A 26 -18.66 -17.37 -20.01
CA TRP A 26 -18.22 -16.51 -18.90
C TRP A 26 -17.07 -17.13 -18.11
N PHE A 27 -17.20 -18.41 -17.73
CA PHE A 27 -16.16 -19.12 -17.00
C PHE A 27 -14.84 -19.15 -17.78
N ASN A 28 -14.88 -19.51 -19.07
CA ASN A 28 -13.68 -19.56 -19.91
C ASN A 28 -13.05 -18.17 -20.13
N MET A 29 -13.87 -17.12 -20.24
CA MET A 29 -13.37 -15.74 -20.36
C MET A 29 -12.61 -15.33 -19.09
N SER A 30 -13.19 -15.57 -17.92
CA SER A 30 -12.56 -15.25 -16.62
C SER A 30 -11.24 -16.00 -16.43
N VAL A 31 -11.22 -17.32 -16.65
CA VAL A 31 -9.99 -18.12 -16.58
C VAL A 31 -8.94 -17.63 -17.59
N GLY A 32 -9.37 -17.22 -18.78
CA GLY A 32 -8.50 -16.64 -19.80
C GLY A 32 -7.86 -15.32 -19.36
N ILE A 33 -8.63 -14.43 -18.73
CA ILE A 33 -8.16 -13.15 -18.20
C ILE A 33 -7.14 -13.36 -17.09
N ASP A 34 -7.43 -14.23 -16.12
CA ASP A 34 -6.55 -14.56 -15.00
C ASP A 34 -5.23 -15.18 -15.47
N THR A 35 -5.32 -16.12 -16.42
CA THR A 35 -4.14 -16.80 -16.99
C THR A 35 -3.26 -15.81 -17.76
N LEU A 36 -3.87 -14.93 -18.54
CA LEU A 36 -3.16 -13.89 -19.29
C LEU A 36 -2.48 -12.89 -18.35
N PHE A 37 -3.12 -12.54 -17.23
CA PHE A 37 -2.51 -11.70 -16.20
C PHE A 37 -1.24 -12.36 -15.66
N GLY A 38 -1.35 -13.62 -15.21
CA GLY A 38 -0.22 -14.39 -14.72
C GLY A 38 0.93 -14.46 -15.74
N TRP A 39 0.61 -14.70 -17.02
CA TRP A 39 1.59 -14.74 -18.09
C TRP A 39 2.38 -13.43 -18.22
N TYR A 40 1.69 -12.29 -18.20
CA TYR A 40 2.36 -11.00 -18.24
C TYR A 40 3.20 -10.70 -17.00
N ILE A 41 2.73 -11.05 -15.80
CA ILE A 41 3.51 -10.91 -14.56
C ILE A 41 4.83 -11.69 -14.67
N PHE A 42 4.79 -12.92 -15.14
CA PHE A 42 6.00 -13.72 -15.36
C PHE A 42 6.90 -13.15 -16.46
N ALA A 43 6.33 -12.58 -17.52
CA ALA A 43 7.10 -11.90 -18.55
C ALA A 43 7.86 -10.68 -17.99
N VAL A 44 7.18 -9.83 -17.19
CA VAL A 44 7.82 -8.70 -16.49
C VAL A 44 8.94 -9.19 -15.58
N SER A 45 8.68 -10.22 -14.75
CA SER A 45 9.70 -10.84 -13.89
C SER A 45 10.91 -11.35 -14.69
N GLY A 46 10.68 -11.93 -15.87
CA GLY A 46 11.73 -12.30 -16.82
C GLY A 46 12.60 -11.11 -17.25
N HIS A 47 11.98 -9.97 -17.57
CA HIS A 47 12.72 -8.75 -17.91
C HIS A 47 13.56 -8.22 -16.73
N PHE A 48 13.08 -8.30 -15.49
CA PHE A 48 13.87 -7.96 -14.29
C PHE A 48 15.05 -8.91 -14.06
N ARG A 49 14.88 -10.21 -14.32
CA ARG A 49 16.00 -11.19 -14.29
C ARG A 49 17.07 -10.85 -15.32
N ILE A 50 16.68 -10.48 -16.54
CA ILE A 50 17.62 -10.05 -17.58
C ILE A 50 18.37 -8.78 -17.16
N LEU A 51 17.68 -7.80 -16.56
CA LEU A 51 18.31 -6.58 -16.02
C LEU A 51 19.39 -6.91 -14.98
N ARG A 52 19.08 -7.80 -14.03
CA ARG A 52 20.04 -8.25 -13.01
C ARG A 52 21.23 -9.00 -13.60
N HIS A 53 21.02 -9.75 -14.67
CA HIS A 53 22.13 -10.41 -15.36
C HIS A 53 23.04 -9.40 -16.05
N LYS A 54 22.48 -8.41 -16.76
CA LYS A 54 23.25 -7.36 -17.44
C LYS A 54 24.10 -6.52 -16.47
N ILE A 55 23.57 -6.18 -15.30
CA ILE A 55 24.35 -5.42 -14.32
C ILE A 55 25.48 -6.26 -13.73
N LYS A 56 25.25 -7.55 -13.47
CA LYS A 56 26.30 -8.49 -13.02
C LYS A 56 27.40 -8.63 -14.06
N GLU A 57 27.04 -8.72 -15.34
CA GLU A 57 28.02 -8.74 -16.44
C GLU A 57 28.84 -7.44 -16.51
N THR A 58 28.18 -6.28 -16.37
CA THR A 58 28.85 -4.97 -16.33
C THR A 58 29.82 -4.89 -15.14
N ALA A 59 29.41 -5.38 -13.98
CA ALA A 59 30.26 -5.43 -12.79
C ALA A 59 31.47 -6.35 -12.97
N LEU A 60 31.29 -7.52 -13.58
CA LEU A 60 32.38 -8.47 -13.88
C LEU A 60 33.43 -7.89 -14.84
N LYS A 61 33.02 -7.09 -15.83
CA LYS A 61 33.94 -6.39 -16.74
C LYS A 61 34.89 -5.45 -15.99
N ILE A 62 34.41 -4.77 -14.95
CA ILE A 62 35.23 -3.92 -14.09
C ILE A 62 36.08 -4.78 -13.15
N ASP A 63 35.47 -5.75 -12.47
CA ASP A 63 36.14 -6.48 -11.39
C ASP A 63 37.28 -7.39 -11.88
N ALA A 64 37.06 -8.12 -12.99
CA ALA A 64 37.99 -9.12 -13.50
C ALA A 64 38.90 -8.60 -14.64
N TYR A 65 38.42 -7.64 -15.43
CA TYR A 65 39.12 -7.17 -16.65
C TYR A 65 39.55 -5.71 -16.61
N ASP A 66 39.26 -4.98 -15.52
CA ASP A 66 39.57 -3.54 -15.37
C ASP A 66 39.04 -2.68 -16.54
N ASN A 67 37.94 -3.14 -17.17
CA ASN A 67 37.39 -2.47 -18.36
C ASN A 67 36.40 -1.37 -17.96
N HIS A 68 36.92 -0.16 -17.85
CA HIS A 68 36.14 1.05 -17.57
C HIS A 68 35.63 1.76 -18.84
N ARG A 69 36.11 1.39 -20.04
CA ARG A 69 35.79 2.12 -21.28
C ARG A 69 34.34 1.94 -21.71
N ASP A 70 33.82 0.72 -21.55
CA ASP A 70 32.47 0.37 -21.99
C ASP A 70 31.39 0.69 -20.93
N PHE A 71 31.80 1.05 -19.71
CA PHE A 71 30.91 1.23 -18.57
C PHE A 71 29.73 2.18 -18.85
N VAL A 72 30.01 3.34 -19.45
CA VAL A 72 28.96 4.33 -19.77
C VAL A 72 27.95 3.77 -20.76
N SER A 73 28.42 3.03 -21.77
CA SER A 73 27.57 2.40 -22.78
C SER A 73 26.71 1.28 -22.15
N ASP A 74 27.32 0.44 -21.32
CA ASP A 74 26.64 -0.67 -20.64
C ASP A 74 25.56 -0.16 -19.68
N VAL A 75 25.86 0.88 -18.90
CA VAL A 75 24.88 1.53 -18.02
C VAL A 75 23.77 2.22 -18.82
N ALA A 76 24.09 2.87 -19.93
CA ALA A 76 23.07 3.48 -20.79
C ALA A 76 22.11 2.42 -21.39
N ALA A 77 22.66 1.28 -21.83
CA ALA A 77 21.87 0.15 -22.32
C ALA A 77 20.99 -0.45 -21.22
N PHE A 78 21.54 -0.59 -20.00
CA PHE A 78 20.79 -1.03 -18.82
C PHE A 78 19.62 -0.08 -18.51
N VAL A 79 19.88 1.23 -18.42
CA VAL A 79 18.85 2.24 -18.10
C VAL A 79 17.78 2.29 -19.17
N SER A 80 18.16 2.24 -20.46
CA SER A 80 17.23 2.19 -21.58
C SER A 80 16.31 0.97 -21.50
N TYR A 81 16.87 -0.20 -21.19
CA TYR A 81 16.09 -1.42 -21.02
C TYR A 81 15.20 -1.38 -19.77
N HIS A 82 15.71 -0.85 -18.64
CA HIS A 82 14.93 -0.68 -17.41
C HIS A 82 13.71 0.22 -17.65
N ASN A 83 13.89 1.35 -18.35
CA ASN A 83 12.79 2.24 -18.70
C ASN A 83 11.73 1.57 -19.60
N ARG A 84 12.15 0.69 -20.52
CA ARG A 84 11.21 -0.11 -21.34
C ARG A 84 10.41 -1.09 -20.49
N THR A 85 11.06 -1.76 -19.55
CA THR A 85 10.39 -2.67 -18.59
C THR A 85 9.38 -1.91 -17.73
N LEU A 86 9.75 -0.73 -17.22
CA LEU A 86 8.84 0.14 -16.44
C LEU A 86 7.61 0.55 -17.26
N LYS A 87 7.82 0.97 -18.52
CA LYS A 87 6.72 1.33 -19.43
C LYS A 87 5.82 0.13 -19.75
N PHE A 88 6.38 -1.06 -19.85
CA PHE A 88 5.60 -2.29 -20.02
C PHE A 88 4.72 -2.56 -18.80
N THR A 89 5.27 -2.43 -17.59
CA THR A 89 4.50 -2.53 -16.34
C THR A 89 3.41 -1.47 -16.22
N GLU A 90 3.69 -0.23 -16.62
CA GLU A 90 2.68 0.85 -16.60
C GLU A 90 1.51 0.57 -17.56
N ASN A 91 1.81 0.08 -18.77
CA ASN A 91 0.78 -0.33 -19.73
C ASN A 91 -0.06 -1.49 -19.21
N LEU A 92 0.57 -2.48 -18.57
CA LEU A 92 -0.12 -3.58 -17.93
C LEU A 92 -1.04 -3.07 -16.83
N ASN A 93 -0.54 -2.14 -16.01
CA ASN A 93 -1.32 -1.56 -14.92
C ASN A 93 -2.54 -0.79 -15.44
N ARG A 94 -2.40 -0.06 -16.55
CA ARG A 94 -3.53 0.63 -17.19
C ARG A 94 -4.57 -0.33 -17.77
N LEU A 95 -4.13 -1.45 -18.34
CA LEU A 95 -5.03 -2.45 -18.91
C LEU A 95 -5.79 -3.22 -17.83
N TYR A 96 -5.05 -3.73 -16.84
CA TYR A 96 -5.61 -4.58 -15.80
C TYR A 96 -6.17 -3.80 -14.60
N GLY A 97 -5.86 -2.51 -14.43
CA GLY A 97 -6.31 -1.73 -13.27
C GLY A 97 -7.83 -1.72 -13.09
N GLU A 98 -8.58 -1.57 -14.18
CA GLU A 98 -10.05 -1.64 -14.20
C GLU A 98 -10.56 -3.06 -13.96
N ILE A 99 -9.94 -4.04 -14.64
CA ILE A 99 -10.29 -5.46 -14.55
C ILE A 99 -10.14 -5.94 -13.10
N LEU A 100 -9.00 -5.64 -12.48
CA LEU A 100 -8.68 -6.00 -11.08
C LEU A 100 -9.71 -5.41 -10.10
N TRP A 101 -10.12 -4.17 -10.33
CA TRP A 101 -11.16 -3.54 -9.51
C TRP A 101 -12.50 -4.29 -9.63
N SER A 102 -12.89 -4.65 -10.86
CA SER A 102 -14.13 -5.40 -11.09
C SER A 102 -14.09 -6.81 -10.50
N GLU A 103 -12.96 -7.52 -10.65
CA GLU A 103 -12.78 -8.89 -10.17
C GLU A 103 -12.78 -8.97 -8.63
N ILE A 104 -12.09 -8.06 -7.95
CA ILE A 104 -12.08 -8.01 -6.48
C ILE A 104 -13.46 -7.66 -5.94
N SER A 105 -14.13 -6.66 -6.52
CA SER A 105 -15.48 -6.26 -6.09
C SER A 105 -16.49 -7.40 -6.27
N MET A 106 -16.42 -8.10 -7.41
CA MET A 106 -17.27 -9.26 -7.69
C MET A 106 -16.98 -10.42 -6.74
N SER A 107 -15.70 -10.73 -6.50
CA SER A 107 -15.27 -11.79 -5.59
C SER A 107 -15.74 -11.53 -4.15
N CYS A 108 -15.67 -10.28 -3.67
CA CYS A 108 -16.19 -9.91 -2.36
C CYS A 108 -17.69 -10.17 -2.24
N LEU A 109 -18.48 -9.75 -3.24
CA LEU A 109 -19.93 -10.00 -3.26
C LEU A 109 -20.25 -11.50 -3.30
N GLN A 110 -19.55 -12.27 -4.13
CA GLN A 110 -19.73 -13.73 -4.22
C GLN A 110 -19.42 -14.42 -2.88
N LEU A 111 -18.35 -14.02 -2.19
CA LEU A 111 -18.02 -14.54 -0.86
C LEU A 111 -19.11 -14.18 0.16
N CYS A 112 -19.67 -12.98 0.14
CA CYS A 112 -20.77 -12.60 1.02
C CYS A 112 -22.01 -13.48 0.83
N PHE A 113 -22.42 -13.72 -0.43
CA PHE A 113 -23.57 -14.58 -0.72
C PHE A 113 -23.31 -16.05 -0.37
N LEU A 114 -22.10 -16.56 -0.63
CA LEU A 114 -21.71 -17.92 -0.25
C LEU A 114 -21.70 -18.12 1.27
N LEU A 115 -21.19 -17.16 2.04
CA LEU A 115 -21.22 -17.21 3.50
C LEU A 115 -22.65 -17.20 4.04
N TYR A 116 -23.51 -16.35 3.46
CA TYR A 116 -24.93 -16.34 3.80
C TYR A 116 -25.60 -17.68 3.48
N SER A 117 -25.32 -18.25 2.30
CA SER A 117 -25.88 -19.54 1.89
C SER A 117 -25.40 -20.67 2.80
N LEU A 118 -24.11 -20.70 3.17
CA LEU A 118 -23.56 -21.71 4.07
C LEU A 118 -24.24 -21.70 5.45
N THR A 119 -24.66 -20.53 5.91
CA THR A 119 -25.30 -20.36 7.23
C THR A 119 -26.77 -20.74 7.23
N ASN A 120 -27.46 -20.58 6.09
CA ASN A 120 -28.93 -20.73 6.00
C ASN A 120 -29.41 -21.94 5.18
N ASP A 121 -28.50 -22.69 4.56
CA ASP A 121 -28.86 -23.88 3.76
C ASP A 121 -29.11 -25.09 4.67
N GLU A 122 -30.36 -25.55 4.71
CA GLU A 122 -30.78 -26.72 5.50
C GLU A 122 -30.24 -28.05 4.91
N ASN A 123 -29.79 -28.05 3.65
CA ASN A 123 -29.31 -29.25 2.96
C ASN A 123 -27.80 -29.43 3.13
N PHE A 124 -27.40 -30.25 4.12
CA PHE A 124 -25.99 -30.61 4.36
C PHE A 124 -25.26 -31.19 3.14
N ALA A 125 -25.98 -31.73 2.15
CA ALA A 125 -25.41 -32.25 0.90
C ALA A 125 -24.76 -31.15 0.03
N ASN A 126 -25.13 -29.88 0.20
CA ASN A 126 -24.58 -28.76 -0.57
C ASN A 126 -23.28 -28.20 0.02
N ILE A 127 -22.91 -28.60 1.25
CA ILE A 127 -21.71 -28.10 1.95
C ILE A 127 -20.42 -28.30 1.13
N PRO A 128 -20.16 -29.47 0.51
CA PRO A 128 -18.97 -29.64 -0.32
C PRO A 128 -18.91 -28.65 -1.49
N PHE A 129 -20.05 -28.37 -2.13
CA PHE A 129 -20.13 -27.41 -3.22
C PHE A 129 -19.76 -25.99 -2.75
N HIS A 130 -20.35 -25.54 -1.64
CA HIS A 130 -20.04 -24.22 -1.06
C HIS A 130 -18.56 -24.09 -0.67
N PHE A 131 -17.98 -25.15 -0.10
CA PHE A 131 -16.55 -25.19 0.23
C PHE A 131 -15.68 -25.07 -1.02
N PHE A 132 -15.93 -25.89 -2.06
CA PHE A 132 -15.18 -25.80 -3.31
C PHE A 132 -15.31 -24.43 -3.99
N ALA A 133 -16.51 -23.84 -3.98
CA ALA A 133 -16.71 -22.50 -4.54
C ALA A 133 -15.91 -21.44 -3.78
N SER A 134 -15.92 -21.48 -2.43
CA SER A 134 -15.16 -20.55 -1.60
C SER A 134 -13.63 -20.69 -1.80
N ALA A 135 -13.14 -21.93 -1.93
CA ALA A 135 -11.73 -22.20 -2.19
C ALA A 135 -11.32 -21.70 -3.58
N ALA A 136 -12.18 -21.88 -4.60
CA ALA A 136 -11.92 -21.41 -5.95
C ALA A 136 -11.82 -19.87 -6.02
N ILE A 137 -12.75 -19.14 -5.41
CA ILE A 137 -12.72 -17.66 -5.36
C ILE A 137 -11.48 -17.17 -4.61
N THR A 138 -11.13 -17.83 -3.51
CA THR A 138 -9.91 -17.48 -2.75
C THR A 138 -8.65 -17.70 -3.57
N MET A 139 -8.58 -18.81 -4.32
CA MET A 139 -7.47 -19.10 -5.23
C MET A 139 -7.38 -18.05 -6.34
N GLN A 140 -8.50 -17.62 -6.91
CA GLN A 140 -8.56 -16.56 -7.92
C GLN A 140 -7.98 -15.24 -7.38
N LEU A 141 -8.40 -14.80 -6.20
CA LEU A 141 -7.86 -13.60 -5.54
C LEU A 141 -6.35 -13.72 -5.29
N MET A 142 -5.87 -14.90 -4.93
CA MET A 142 -4.46 -15.16 -4.68
C MET A 142 -3.59 -14.94 -5.93
N ILE A 143 -4.08 -15.24 -7.13
CA ILE A 143 -3.35 -15.03 -8.40
C ILE A 143 -2.96 -13.55 -8.55
N TYR A 144 -3.92 -12.66 -8.29
CA TYR A 144 -3.72 -11.22 -8.43
C TYR A 144 -2.83 -10.63 -7.34
N CYS A 145 -3.07 -11.02 -6.09
CA CYS A 145 -2.22 -10.62 -4.96
C CYS A 145 -0.77 -11.10 -5.13
N PHE A 146 -0.59 -12.36 -5.53
CA PHE A 146 0.72 -12.92 -5.83
C PHE A 146 1.41 -12.15 -6.97
N GLY A 147 0.67 -11.79 -8.02
CA GLY A 147 1.22 -11.00 -9.12
C GLY A 147 1.78 -9.65 -8.69
N GLY A 148 1.03 -8.92 -7.84
CA GLY A 148 1.48 -7.64 -7.27
C GLY A 148 2.75 -7.79 -6.43
N GLU A 149 2.75 -8.71 -5.47
CA GLU A 149 3.91 -8.97 -4.61
C GLU A 149 5.13 -9.43 -5.41
N LYS A 150 4.90 -10.26 -6.44
CA LYS A 150 5.97 -10.74 -7.31
C LYS A 150 6.68 -9.58 -8.02
N LEU A 151 5.94 -8.61 -8.56
CA LEU A 151 6.54 -7.44 -9.21
C LEU A 151 7.32 -6.57 -8.24
N LYS A 152 6.75 -6.31 -7.06
CA LYS A 152 7.39 -5.55 -6.00
C LYS A 152 8.73 -6.19 -5.60
N ASN A 153 8.72 -7.49 -5.33
CA ASN A 153 9.93 -8.23 -4.97
C ASN A 153 10.99 -8.20 -6.09
N GLU A 154 10.61 -8.32 -7.36
CA GLU A 154 11.57 -8.23 -8.47
C GLU A 154 12.24 -6.84 -8.56
N ASN A 155 11.51 -5.76 -8.24
CA ASN A 155 12.06 -4.41 -8.15
C ASN A 155 13.04 -4.26 -6.98
N ASP A 156 12.67 -4.74 -5.80
CA ASP A 156 13.50 -4.65 -4.59
C ASP A 156 14.79 -5.47 -4.76
N MET A 157 14.68 -6.67 -5.34
CA MET A 157 15.84 -7.49 -5.69
C MET A 157 16.74 -6.82 -6.72
N LEU A 158 16.20 -6.06 -7.68
CA LEU A 158 17.02 -5.32 -8.65
C LEU A 158 17.87 -4.26 -7.94
N CYS A 159 17.28 -3.50 -7.02
CA CYS A 159 18.02 -2.51 -6.24
C CYS A 159 19.15 -3.16 -5.42
N HIS A 160 18.83 -4.27 -4.73
CA HIS A 160 19.80 -5.00 -3.93
C HIS A 160 20.94 -5.58 -4.77
N ASP A 161 20.62 -6.23 -5.90
CA ASP A 161 21.60 -6.85 -6.78
C ASP A 161 22.53 -5.82 -7.45
N ILE A 162 22.03 -4.62 -7.80
CA ILE A 162 22.89 -3.54 -8.29
C ILE A 162 23.90 -3.14 -7.20
N TYR A 163 23.46 -2.97 -5.96
CA TYR A 163 24.35 -2.58 -4.88
C TYR A 163 25.41 -3.64 -4.58
N MET A 164 25.01 -4.91 -4.52
CA MET A 164 25.92 -6.01 -4.15
C MET A 164 26.84 -6.46 -5.29
N ALA A 165 26.41 -6.34 -6.55
CA ALA A 165 27.23 -6.78 -7.68
C ALA A 165 28.37 -5.82 -8.01
N MET A 166 28.17 -4.50 -7.84
CA MET A 166 29.14 -3.51 -8.32
C MET A 166 30.41 -3.45 -7.46
N PRO A 167 31.62 -3.51 -8.06
CA PRO A 167 32.89 -3.41 -7.35
C PRO A 167 33.21 -1.95 -6.99
N TRP A 168 32.51 -1.40 -5.99
CA TRP A 168 32.61 0.03 -5.60
C TRP A 168 34.04 0.50 -5.30
N GLU A 169 34.92 -0.39 -4.86
CA GLU A 169 36.32 -0.06 -4.55
C GLU A 169 37.15 0.26 -5.80
N LYS A 170 36.89 -0.46 -6.90
CA LYS A 170 37.64 -0.36 -8.16
C LYS A 170 37.11 0.72 -9.11
N MET A 171 35.92 1.27 -8.85
CA MET A 171 35.28 2.27 -9.71
C MET A 171 35.84 3.69 -9.52
N TYR A 172 35.81 4.49 -10.59
CA TYR A 172 36.14 5.93 -10.52
C TYR A 172 35.00 6.76 -9.89
N PRO A 173 35.29 7.95 -9.32
CA PRO A 173 34.27 8.82 -8.73
C PRO A 173 33.14 9.22 -9.70
N SER A 174 33.46 9.39 -10.98
CA SER A 174 32.48 9.67 -12.05
C SER A 174 31.51 8.51 -12.27
N GLU A 175 32.01 7.27 -12.22
CA GLU A 175 31.23 6.04 -12.41
C GLU A 175 30.32 5.77 -11.22
N LYS A 176 30.85 5.94 -9.99
CA LYS A 176 30.05 5.86 -8.75
C LYS A 176 28.88 6.84 -8.80
N LYS A 177 29.15 8.09 -9.20
CA LYS A 177 28.12 9.13 -9.32
C LYS A 177 27.07 8.77 -10.37
N LEU A 178 27.46 8.15 -11.49
CA LEU A 178 26.52 7.69 -12.52
C LEU A 178 25.59 6.60 -12.00
N MET A 179 26.08 5.67 -11.17
CA MET A 179 25.28 4.57 -10.59
C MET A 179 24.27 5.01 -9.53
N LEU A 180 24.44 6.19 -8.92
CA LEU A 180 23.48 6.72 -7.94
C LEU A 180 22.08 6.87 -8.56
N LEU A 181 21.98 7.29 -9.82
CA LEU A 181 20.70 7.49 -10.49
C LEU A 181 19.94 6.17 -10.70
N PRO A 182 20.53 5.11 -11.27
CA PRO A 182 19.93 3.77 -11.28
C PRO A 182 19.49 3.29 -9.90
N LEU A 183 20.34 3.41 -8.87
CA LEU A 183 20.03 2.98 -7.50
C LEU A 183 18.82 3.73 -6.90
N LEU A 184 18.82 5.05 -6.98
CA LEU A 184 17.70 5.88 -6.51
C LEU A 184 16.41 5.58 -7.28
N ARG A 185 16.51 5.30 -8.58
CA ARG A 185 15.35 4.94 -9.41
C ARG A 185 14.78 3.58 -9.06
N THR A 186 15.62 2.57 -8.78
CA THR A 186 15.16 1.21 -8.41
C THR A 186 14.58 1.15 -7.00
N GLN A 187 14.92 2.11 -6.12
CA GLN A 187 14.29 2.23 -4.80
C GLN A 187 12.84 2.71 -4.87
N ARG A 188 12.39 3.27 -5.99
CA ARG A 188 11.00 3.65 -6.15
C ARG A 188 10.16 2.40 -6.37
N GLU A 189 9.20 2.18 -5.49
CA GLU A 189 8.31 1.02 -5.55
C GLU A 189 7.55 0.97 -6.88
N ILE A 190 7.63 -0.18 -7.54
CA ILE A 190 6.74 -0.55 -8.64
C ILE A 190 5.56 -1.27 -8.02
N SER A 191 4.37 -0.67 -8.15
CA SER A 191 3.16 -1.26 -7.62
C SER A 191 2.07 -1.35 -8.68
N LEU A 192 1.33 -2.46 -8.66
CA LEU A 192 0.12 -2.61 -9.44
C LEU A 192 -0.98 -1.83 -8.73
N LYS A 193 -1.47 -0.76 -9.36
CA LYS A 193 -2.58 0.05 -8.86
C LYS A 193 -3.85 -0.34 -9.61
N GLY A 194 -4.82 -0.91 -8.91
CA GLY A 194 -6.21 -0.76 -9.30
C GLY A 194 -6.63 0.71 -9.14
N LEU A 195 -7.75 1.10 -9.76
CA LEU A 195 -8.25 2.49 -9.74
C LEU A 195 -8.15 3.17 -8.36
N TYR A 196 -8.60 2.49 -7.31
CA TYR A 196 -8.70 3.01 -5.94
C TYR A 196 -7.78 2.32 -4.92
N PHE A 197 -7.01 1.31 -5.32
CA PHE A 197 -6.18 0.53 -4.39
C PHE A 197 -4.86 0.07 -5.01
N VAL A 198 -3.83 0.01 -4.19
CA VAL A 198 -2.56 -0.62 -4.56
C VAL A 198 -2.65 -2.10 -4.19
N ILE A 199 -2.43 -2.99 -5.15
CA ILE A 199 -2.38 -4.43 -4.92
C ILE A 199 -1.01 -4.76 -4.35
N ASN A 200 -0.94 -4.82 -3.03
CA ASN A 200 0.21 -5.27 -2.29
C ASN A 200 -0.27 -6.25 -1.22
N VAL A 201 0.45 -7.36 -1.03
CA VAL A 201 0.23 -8.23 0.13
C VAL A 201 0.62 -7.50 1.42
N ASN A 202 1.55 -6.55 1.31
CA ASN A 202 2.07 -5.78 2.41
C ASN A 202 1.15 -4.61 2.81
N LEU A 203 0.78 -4.57 4.09
CA LEU A 203 -0.01 -3.51 4.68
C LEU A 203 0.91 -2.35 5.09
N SER A 204 0.67 -1.16 4.54
CA SER A 204 1.36 0.06 4.93
C SER A 204 0.44 1.01 5.69
N CYS A 205 1.04 1.81 6.57
CA CYS A 205 0.35 2.87 7.26
C CYS A 205 0.17 4.06 6.30
N PRO A 206 -1.04 4.61 6.09
CA PRO A 206 -1.23 5.76 5.21
C PRO A 206 -0.70 7.07 5.82
N PHE A 207 -0.53 7.11 7.15
CA PHE A 207 -0.13 8.30 7.89
C PHE A 207 1.39 8.44 8.07
N CYS A 208 2.14 7.34 8.01
CA CYS A 208 3.59 7.32 8.21
C CYS A 208 4.27 6.27 7.32
N ASP A 209 5.60 6.33 7.19
CA ASP A 209 6.36 5.44 6.29
C ASP A 209 6.57 4.00 6.83
N TRP A 210 5.61 3.47 7.59
CA TRP A 210 5.66 2.10 8.10
C TRP A 210 4.97 1.13 7.15
N SER A 211 5.59 -0.03 6.93
CA SER A 211 5.02 -1.16 6.18
C SER A 211 5.31 -2.47 6.88
N SER A 212 4.34 -3.38 6.93
CA SER A 212 4.55 -4.77 7.36
C SER A 212 5.15 -5.60 6.22
N GLN A 213 5.92 -6.63 6.56
CA GLN A 213 6.47 -7.61 5.60
C GLN A 213 5.57 -8.85 5.45
N SER A 214 4.48 -8.96 6.22
CA SER A 214 3.73 -10.21 6.38
C SER A 214 2.22 -10.10 6.13
N GLY A 215 1.72 -9.00 5.57
CA GLY A 215 0.29 -8.83 5.22
C GLY A 215 -0.71 -9.01 6.36
N ASP A 216 -0.26 -9.04 7.61
CA ASP A 216 -1.06 -9.33 8.78
C ASP A 216 -1.72 -8.05 9.31
N GLN A 217 -3.05 -7.98 9.21
CA GLN A 217 -3.87 -6.85 9.66
C GLN A 217 -3.65 -6.52 11.13
N THR A 218 -3.38 -7.53 11.96
CA THR A 218 -3.17 -7.32 13.41
C THR A 218 -1.90 -6.52 13.70
N GLN A 219 -0.92 -6.55 12.81
CA GLN A 219 0.29 -5.73 12.94
C GLN A 219 0.02 -4.26 12.57
N LEU A 220 -0.84 -4.01 11.58
CA LEU A 220 -1.26 -2.66 11.22
C LEU A 220 -2.11 -2.03 12.34
N ASP A 221 -3.04 -2.79 12.93
CA ASP A 221 -3.85 -2.33 14.06
C ASP A 221 -2.98 -2.05 15.28
N ARG A 222 -2.01 -2.93 15.57
CA ARG A 222 -1.02 -2.72 16.62
C ARG A 222 -0.18 -1.47 16.35
N HIS A 223 0.20 -1.23 15.10
CA HIS A 223 0.93 -0.04 14.69
C HIS A 223 0.09 1.22 14.95
N TYR A 224 -1.17 1.29 14.52
CA TYR A 224 -2.05 2.44 14.80
C TYR A 224 -2.21 2.70 16.30
N TRP A 225 -2.40 1.66 17.09
CA TRP A 225 -2.66 1.77 18.52
C TRP A 225 -1.42 2.14 19.36
N LYS A 226 -0.24 1.62 18.99
CA LYS A 226 0.96 1.68 19.85
C LYS A 226 2.11 2.49 19.27
N SER A 227 2.28 2.54 17.95
CA SER A 227 3.57 2.90 17.34
C SER A 227 3.50 4.03 16.32
N CYS A 228 2.36 4.27 15.69
CA CYS A 228 2.23 5.31 14.66
C CYS A 228 2.48 6.69 15.28
N PRO A 229 3.54 7.43 14.86
CA PRO A 229 3.85 8.75 15.41
C PRO A 229 2.86 9.84 14.98
N PHE A 230 2.11 9.59 13.90
CA PHE A 230 1.13 10.54 13.36
C PHE A 230 -0.22 10.48 14.09
N LEU A 231 -0.44 9.43 14.88
CA LEU A 231 -1.66 9.19 15.64
C LEU A 231 -1.40 9.33 17.14
N THR A 232 -2.40 9.80 17.86
CA THR A 232 -2.40 9.88 19.33
C THR A 232 -3.69 9.28 19.89
N LYS A 233 -3.72 9.04 21.21
CA LYS A 233 -4.94 8.65 21.92
C LYS A 233 -5.52 9.87 22.61
N CYS A 234 -6.83 10.05 22.49
CA CYS A 234 -7.54 11.01 23.30
C CYS A 234 -7.36 10.66 24.79
N PRO A 235 -6.94 11.60 25.65
CA PRO A 235 -6.76 11.33 27.08
C PRO A 235 -8.07 11.03 27.82
N GLN A 236 -9.22 11.38 27.23
CA GLN A 236 -10.53 11.23 27.87
C GLN A 236 -11.25 9.97 27.40
N CYS A 237 -11.46 9.79 26.09
CA CYS A 237 -12.20 8.64 25.54
C CYS A 237 -11.30 7.51 25.01
N SER A 238 -9.97 7.66 25.06
CA SER A 238 -9.00 6.69 24.52
C SER A 238 -9.10 6.39 23.01
N GLN A 239 -9.94 7.11 22.26
CA GLN A 239 -10.02 6.99 20.81
C GLN A 239 -8.67 7.33 20.16
N VAL A 240 -8.27 6.57 19.14
CA VAL A 240 -7.08 6.87 18.34
C VAL A 240 -7.48 7.76 17.18
N LEU A 241 -6.77 8.89 17.04
CA LEU A 241 -7.00 9.87 15.97
C LEU A 241 -5.69 10.58 15.60
N GLU A 242 -5.72 11.37 14.53
CA GLU A 242 -4.58 12.18 14.10
C GLU A 242 -4.22 13.23 15.14
N VAL A 243 -2.92 13.47 15.36
CA VAL A 243 -2.46 14.51 16.30
C VAL A 243 -3.03 15.88 15.96
N ALA A 244 -3.14 16.20 14.66
CA ALA A 244 -3.69 17.46 14.17
C ALA A 244 -5.18 17.65 14.50
N ALA A 245 -5.93 16.55 14.65
CA ALA A 245 -7.37 16.58 14.91
C ALA A 245 -7.73 16.64 16.41
N LEU A 246 -6.75 16.52 17.32
CA LEU A 246 -7.02 16.37 18.75
C LEU A 246 -7.76 17.55 19.39
N ASN A 247 -7.37 18.79 19.08
CA ASN A 247 -8.03 19.98 19.61
C ASN A 247 -9.49 20.08 19.16
N TYR A 248 -9.75 19.73 17.89
CA TYR A 248 -11.10 19.70 17.33
C TYR A 248 -11.94 18.59 17.97
N HIS A 249 -11.38 17.37 18.07
CA HIS A 249 -12.04 16.23 18.70
C HIS A 249 -12.48 16.55 20.13
N LEU A 250 -11.60 17.09 20.97
CA LEU A 250 -11.90 17.40 22.37
C LEU A 250 -13.02 18.44 22.54
N THR A 251 -13.25 19.32 21.56
CA THR A 251 -14.24 20.41 21.68
C THR A 251 -15.55 20.13 20.92
N LYS A 252 -15.55 19.22 19.93
CA LYS A 252 -16.71 18.97 19.06
C LYS A 252 -17.24 17.53 19.12
N GLU A 253 -16.37 16.55 19.30
CA GLU A 253 -16.71 15.14 19.09
C GLU A 253 -16.59 14.27 20.34
N CYS A 254 -15.69 14.60 21.27
CA CYS A 254 -15.40 13.79 22.45
C CYS A 254 -16.60 13.66 23.39
N GLU A 255 -16.66 12.56 24.13
CA GLU A 255 -17.71 12.29 25.13
C GLU A 255 -17.80 13.38 26.20
N VAL A 256 -16.67 13.99 26.55
CA VAL A 256 -16.57 15.06 27.57
C VAL A 256 -16.37 16.45 26.96
N LYS A 257 -16.81 16.66 25.71
CA LYS A 257 -16.63 17.93 24.99
C LYS A 257 -17.15 19.16 25.73
N ASP A 258 -18.22 19.00 26.51
CA ASP A 258 -18.82 20.09 27.26
C ASP A 258 -17.91 20.64 28.36
N ASN A 259 -16.84 19.92 28.71
CA ASN A 259 -15.84 20.36 29.68
C ASN A 259 -14.63 21.04 29.02
N TYR A 260 -14.55 21.10 27.69
CA TYR A 260 -13.44 21.69 26.96
C TYR A 260 -13.87 22.97 26.22
N ILE A 261 -12.94 23.90 26.08
CA ILE A 261 -13.09 25.13 25.32
C ILE A 261 -11.83 25.36 24.48
N MET A 262 -11.98 25.96 23.31
CA MET A 262 -10.85 26.33 22.46
C MET A 262 -10.32 27.69 22.89
N CYS A 263 -9.02 27.78 23.15
CA CYS A 263 -8.35 29.03 23.50
C CYS A 263 -8.29 29.98 22.30
N GLU A 264 -8.81 31.20 22.45
CA GLU A 264 -8.84 32.19 21.36
C GLU A 264 -7.44 32.72 21.00
N ARG A 265 -6.47 32.63 21.93
CA ARG A 265 -5.09 33.08 21.71
C ARG A 265 -4.26 32.03 20.96
N CYS A 266 -4.20 30.81 21.46
CA CYS A 266 -3.29 29.76 20.96
C CYS A 266 -3.98 28.64 20.15
N THR A 267 -5.32 28.62 20.11
CA THR A 267 -6.18 27.61 19.45
C THR A 267 -6.14 26.19 20.01
N GLU A 268 -5.51 25.98 21.17
CA GLU A 268 -5.54 24.68 21.86
C GLU A 268 -6.88 24.43 22.55
N SER A 269 -7.27 23.16 22.65
CA SER A 269 -8.38 22.75 23.50
C SER A 269 -7.92 22.65 24.96
N VAL A 270 -8.58 23.39 25.84
CA VAL A 270 -8.27 23.47 27.27
C VAL A 270 -9.51 23.08 28.07
N HIS A 271 -9.31 22.40 29.20
CA HIS A 271 -10.40 22.12 30.12
C HIS A 271 -10.91 23.43 30.74
N LYS A 272 -12.23 23.65 30.80
CA LYS A 272 -12.86 24.91 31.25
C LYS A 272 -12.34 25.39 32.61
N GLN A 273 -12.08 24.47 33.54
CA GLN A 273 -11.56 24.80 34.88
C GLN A 273 -10.10 25.26 34.89
N LEU A 274 -9.33 24.96 33.84
CA LEU A 274 -7.90 25.29 33.74
C LEU A 274 -7.65 26.43 32.75
N TYR A 275 -8.71 27.06 32.23
CA TYR A 275 -8.60 28.08 31.18
C TYR A 275 -7.80 29.29 31.65
N ASP A 276 -8.11 29.81 32.84
CA ASP A 276 -7.43 30.99 33.39
C ASP A 276 -5.95 30.71 33.68
N LEU A 277 -5.65 29.51 34.20
CA LEU A 277 -4.27 29.05 34.43
C LEU A 277 -3.51 28.94 33.11
N HIS A 278 -4.11 28.33 32.09
CA HIS A 278 -3.51 28.19 30.77
C HIS A 278 -3.15 29.55 30.14
N GLN A 279 -3.97 30.59 30.31
CA GLN A 279 -3.68 31.92 29.78
C GLN A 279 -2.47 32.61 30.43
N MET A 280 -2.08 32.16 31.63
CA MET A 280 -0.91 32.66 32.36
C MET A 280 0.39 31.93 31.96
N GLU A 281 0.29 30.81 31.25
CA GLU A 281 1.45 30.00 30.86
C GLU A 281 2.21 30.60 29.67
N ASP A 282 3.55 30.53 29.71
CA ASP A 282 4.45 31.09 28.69
C ASP A 282 4.27 30.48 27.29
N TYR A 283 3.69 29.28 27.20
CA TYR A 283 3.41 28.61 25.92
C TYR A 283 2.08 29.05 25.28
N CYS A 284 1.18 29.72 26.01
CA CYS A 284 -0.07 30.26 25.47
C CYS A 284 0.19 31.56 24.69
N ARG A 285 0.62 31.40 23.43
CA ARG A 285 1.01 32.49 22.53
C ARG A 285 0.09 32.62 21.33
N GLU A 286 -0.06 33.84 20.84
CA GLU A 286 -0.82 34.13 19.61
C GLU A 286 -0.29 33.32 18.44
N LEU A 287 -1.22 32.71 17.70
CA LEU A 287 -0.88 31.86 16.57
C LEU A 287 -0.46 32.72 15.38
N LYS A 288 0.69 32.38 14.76
CA LYS A 288 1.13 33.04 13.53
C LYS A 288 0.16 32.75 12.38
N THR A 289 0.01 33.70 11.47
CA THR A 289 -0.83 33.54 10.28
C THR A 289 -0.41 32.32 9.47
N GLY A 290 -1.32 31.37 9.23
CA GLY A 290 -1.02 30.13 8.52
C GLY A 290 -0.27 29.08 9.34
N ALA A 291 -0.31 29.14 10.67
CA ALA A 291 0.20 28.06 11.53
C ALA A 291 -0.95 27.34 12.24
N ALA A 292 -0.68 26.14 12.74
CA ALA A 292 -1.51 25.39 13.69
C ALA A 292 -0.69 25.05 14.93
N ARG A 293 -1.31 24.98 16.11
CA ARG A 293 -0.62 24.65 17.36
C ARG A 293 -0.58 23.14 17.58
N CYS A 294 0.61 22.59 17.85
CA CYS A 294 0.77 21.17 18.18
C CYS A 294 0.31 20.88 19.63
N PRO A 295 -0.74 20.06 19.85
CA PRO A 295 -1.26 19.80 21.20
C PRO A 295 -0.33 18.91 22.05
N LEU A 296 0.76 18.37 21.47
CA LEU A 296 1.72 17.52 22.18
C LEU A 296 2.91 18.31 22.72
N CYS A 297 3.36 19.34 22.00
CA CYS A 297 4.55 20.11 22.38
C CYS A 297 4.34 21.62 22.46
N HIS A 298 3.13 22.09 22.15
CA HIS A 298 2.73 23.50 22.18
C HIS A 298 3.52 24.41 21.22
N ASP A 299 4.20 23.85 20.21
CA ASP A 299 4.90 24.61 19.16
C ASP A 299 4.01 24.88 17.95
N ASP A 300 4.37 25.91 17.18
CA ASP A 300 3.72 26.26 15.92
C ASP A 300 4.14 25.30 14.79
N VAL A 301 3.14 24.75 14.09
CA VAL A 301 3.28 23.95 12.87
C VAL A 301 2.87 24.80 11.67
N HIS A 302 3.81 25.09 10.77
CA HIS A 302 3.55 25.92 9.59
C HIS A 302 2.73 25.18 8.51
N LEU A 303 1.67 25.81 8.02
CA LEU A 303 0.78 25.39 6.92
C LEU A 303 0.96 26.38 5.75
N PRO A 304 1.06 25.93 4.48
CA PRO A 304 -0.10 25.40 3.75
C PRO A 304 0.18 24.12 2.94
N LEU A 305 1.31 23.46 3.17
CA LEU A 305 1.64 22.20 2.51
C LEU A 305 1.12 21.06 3.38
N ASP A 306 0.43 20.07 2.80
CA ASP A 306 0.07 18.77 3.42
C ASP A 306 1.28 18.03 4.06
N GLY A 307 2.48 18.58 3.94
CA GLY A 307 3.71 18.17 4.60
C GLY A 307 4.04 18.86 5.93
N GLY A 308 3.33 19.89 6.40
CA GLY A 308 3.69 20.62 7.63
C GLY A 308 3.65 19.74 8.89
N TRP A 309 2.53 19.04 9.09
CA TRP A 309 2.39 18.05 10.17
C TRP A 309 3.28 16.83 9.98
N LYS A 310 3.47 16.35 8.73
CA LYS A 310 4.41 15.25 8.43
C LYS A 310 5.84 15.64 8.78
N LEU A 311 6.28 16.84 8.41
CA LEU A 311 7.59 17.36 8.76
C LEU A 311 7.73 17.49 10.28
N HIS A 312 6.74 18.08 10.96
CA HIS A 312 6.80 18.23 12.41
C HIS A 312 6.81 16.88 13.16
N LEU A 313 6.00 15.90 12.75
CA LEU A 313 5.84 14.63 13.47
C LEU A 313 6.84 13.54 13.05
N LEU A 314 7.36 13.58 11.81
CA LEU A 314 8.20 12.52 11.24
C LEU A 314 9.68 12.93 11.02
N SER A 315 10.02 14.23 11.01
CA SER A 315 11.41 14.66 10.76
C SER A 315 12.41 14.32 11.87
N ALA A 316 13.71 14.42 11.55
CA ALA A 316 14.81 14.20 12.49
C ALA A 316 14.82 15.21 13.66
N SER A 317 14.34 16.43 13.46
CA SER A 317 14.15 17.46 14.50
C SER A 317 12.72 17.48 15.06
N GLY A 318 11.91 16.46 14.80
CA GLY A 318 10.46 16.46 15.03
C GLY A 318 9.99 16.61 16.48
N CYS A 319 8.67 16.63 16.65
CA CYS A 319 7.92 16.96 17.87
C CYS A 319 8.52 16.37 19.17
N PRO A 320 9.00 17.20 20.11
CA PRO A 320 9.58 16.73 21.37
C PRO A 320 8.53 16.08 22.29
N GLY A 321 7.26 16.49 22.19
CA GLY A 321 6.14 15.94 22.95
C GLY A 321 5.62 14.58 22.44
N ASN A 322 6.16 14.05 21.35
CA ASN A 322 5.66 12.81 20.76
C ASN A 322 6.34 11.57 21.40
N THR A 323 5.68 10.97 22.38
CA THR A 323 6.18 9.80 23.12
C THR A 323 6.35 8.56 22.25
N ARG A 324 5.60 8.44 21.14
CA ARG A 324 5.66 7.28 20.22
C ARG A 324 6.93 7.25 19.37
N ARG A 325 7.69 8.34 19.33
CA ARG A 325 8.97 8.43 18.61
C ARG A 325 10.14 7.75 19.33
N ARG A 326 10.12 7.72 20.66
CA ARG A 326 11.22 7.21 21.50
C ARG A 326 11.48 5.70 21.33
N SER A 327 10.51 4.95 20.81
CA SER A 327 10.63 3.51 20.56
C SER A 327 11.65 3.13 19.47
N LYS A 328 12.09 4.07 18.61
CA LYS A 328 13.07 3.77 17.53
C LYS A 328 14.54 3.80 17.98
N LYS A 329 14.86 4.27 19.18
CA LYS A 329 16.25 4.47 19.64
C LYS A 329 16.91 3.25 20.32
N SER A 330 16.22 2.11 20.48
CA SER A 330 16.74 0.97 21.26
C SER A 330 17.11 -0.28 20.47
N THR A 331 17.26 -0.23 19.14
CA THR A 331 17.62 -1.42 18.32
C THR A 331 18.73 -1.17 17.30
N SER A 332 19.65 -0.24 17.57
CA SER A 332 20.86 -0.04 16.75
C SER A 332 22.10 0.30 17.59
N SER A 333 22.36 -0.49 18.62
CA SER A 333 23.67 -0.53 19.29
C SER A 333 23.78 -1.78 20.16
N SER A 334 24.24 -2.87 19.56
CA SER A 334 25.01 -3.97 20.18
C SER A 334 25.43 -4.92 19.06
#